data_AF-A0A3A0BE27-F1
#
_entry.id   AF-A0A3A0BE27-F1
#
_cell.length_a   1.000
_cell.length_b   1.000
_cell.length_c   1.000
_cell.angle_alpha   90.00
_cell.angle_beta   90.00
_cell.angle_gamma   90.00
#
_symmetry.space_group_name_H-M   'P 1'
#
loop_
_entity.id
_entity.type
_entity.pdbx_description
1 polymer ?
#
loop_
_entity_poly.entity_id
_entity_poly.type
_entity_poly.pdbx_seq_one_letter_code
_entity_poly.pdbx_strand_id
1 'polypeptide(L)'
;MQKVFLIIINLSWATLTWHLTTTPNLVVAPENLLNTIVMMGGHFTFFGVQASLLKLSHLNTALSILLASLYGLMIELVQLSVPGRSADPLDWLLDTLGAIAFLAILKRLKLANRFIKL
;
A
#
# COMPACT_ATOMS: atom_id res chain seq x y z
N MET A 1 7.33 18.08 14.91
CA MET A 1 5.97 18.25 14.36
C MET A 1 5.76 17.47 13.06
N GLN A 2 6.61 17.66 12.04
CA GLN A 2 6.47 16.97 10.74
C GLN A 2 6.42 15.43 10.83
N LYS A 3 7.27 14.80 11.64
CA LYS A 3 7.26 13.33 11.82
C LYS A 3 5.94 12.82 12.41
N VAL A 4 5.44 13.47 13.46
CA VAL A 4 4.16 13.11 14.10
C VAL A 4 3.02 13.25 13.11
N PHE A 5 3.00 14.33 12.33
CA PHE A 5 2.03 14.54 11.27
C PHE A 5 2.05 13.41 10.22
N LEU A 6 3.23 12.99 9.76
CA LEU A 6 3.37 11.88 8.81
C LEU A 6 2.95 10.53 9.40
N ILE A 7 3.19 10.30 10.70
CA ILE A 7 2.70 9.12 11.40
C ILE A 7 1.16 9.12 11.44
N ILE A 8 0.53 10.25 11.75
CA ILE A 8 -0.94 10.37 11.73
C ILE A 8 -1.50 10.09 10.33
N ILE A 9 -0.87 10.64 9.28
CA ILE A 9 -1.26 10.35 7.89
C ILE A 9 -1.11 8.86 7.60
N ASN A 10 0.01 8.23 8.00
CA ASN A 10 0.24 6.81 7.77
C ASN A 10 -0.79 5.92 8.47
N LEU A 11 -1.13 6.24 9.73
CA LEU A 11 -2.18 5.52 10.47
C LEU A 11 -3.56 5.72 9.84
N SER A 12 -3.85 6.93 9.38
CA SER A 12 -5.11 7.23 8.67
C SER A 12 -5.20 6.45 7.36
N TRP A 13 -4.10 6.39 6.60
CA TRP A 13 -4.00 5.62 5.36
C TRP A 13 -4.17 4.12 5.61
N ALA A 14 -3.48 3.56 6.61
CA ALA A 14 -3.66 2.17 7.01
C ALA A 14 -5.11 1.90 7.43
N THR A 15 -5.73 2.79 8.20
CA THR A 15 -7.14 2.63 8.61
C THR A 15 -8.09 2.63 7.41
N LEU A 16 -7.84 3.48 6.41
CA LEU A 16 -8.60 3.48 5.15
C LEU A 16 -8.43 2.16 4.40
N THR A 17 -7.18 1.69 4.20
CA THR A 17 -6.90 0.41 3.55
C THR A 17 -7.60 -0.74 4.26
N TRP A 18 -7.53 -0.77 5.60
CA TRP A 18 -8.23 -1.75 6.42
C TRP A 18 -9.75 -1.71 6.20
N HIS A 19 -10.35 -0.53 6.24
CA HIS A 19 -11.79 -0.38 6.06
C HIS A 19 -12.25 -0.88 4.68
N LEU A 20 -11.53 -0.49 3.63
CA LEU A 20 -11.83 -0.93 2.27
C LEU A 20 -11.67 -2.44 2.10
N THR A 21 -10.61 -3.03 2.63
CA THR A 21 -10.34 -4.46 2.45
C THR A 21 -11.26 -5.36 3.28
N THR A 22 -11.72 -4.87 4.44
CA THR A 22 -12.66 -5.60 5.31
C THR A 22 -14.13 -5.33 5.00
N THR A 23 -14.42 -4.51 3.99
CA THR A 23 -15.80 -4.29 3.51
C THR A 23 -16.30 -5.57 2.81
N PRO A 24 -17.39 -6.21 3.27
CA PRO A 24 -17.95 -7.40 2.64
C PRO A 24 -18.46 -7.12 1.24
N ASN A 25 -18.32 -8.09 0.33
CA ASN A 25 -18.86 -8.02 -1.05
C ASN A 25 -18.52 -6.70 -1.80
N LEU A 26 -17.33 -6.13 -1.60
CA LEU A 26 -16.96 -4.88 -2.25
C LEU A 26 -16.85 -5.07 -3.76
N VAL A 27 -17.61 -4.26 -4.49
CA VAL A 27 -17.53 -4.11 -5.94
C VAL A 27 -17.26 -2.64 -6.22
N VAL A 28 -16.16 -2.35 -6.91
CA VAL A 28 -15.70 -0.99 -7.19
C VAL A 28 -16.07 -0.56 -8.62
N ALA A 29 -16.24 -1.52 -9.53
CA ALA A 29 -16.62 -1.26 -10.90
C ALA A 29 -17.70 -2.25 -11.39
N PRO A 30 -18.61 -1.83 -12.30
CA PRO A 30 -19.74 -2.64 -12.74
C PRO A 30 -19.35 -3.82 -13.63
N GLU A 31 -18.22 -3.72 -14.36
CA GLU A 31 -17.72 -4.75 -15.25
C GLU A 31 -16.67 -5.63 -14.56
N ASN A 32 -16.76 -6.95 -14.71
CA ASN A 32 -15.89 -7.91 -13.99
C ASN A 32 -14.40 -7.65 -14.23
N LEU A 33 -13.98 -7.45 -15.49
CA LEU A 33 -12.58 -7.21 -15.82
C LEU A 33 -12.08 -5.88 -15.23
N LEU A 34 -12.88 -4.82 -15.36
CA LEU A 34 -12.54 -3.51 -14.82
C LEU A 34 -12.43 -3.57 -13.28
N ASN A 35 -13.34 -4.30 -12.63
CA ASN A 35 -13.30 -4.51 -11.19
C ASN A 35 -12.01 -5.22 -10.78
N THR A 36 -11.63 -6.31 -11.46
CA THR A 36 -10.37 -7.02 -11.18
C THR A 36 -9.16 -6.10 -11.35
N ILE A 37 -9.08 -5.34 -12.44
CA ILE A 37 -7.95 -4.42 -12.69
C ILE A 37 -7.87 -3.34 -11.61
N VAL A 38 -9.01 -2.75 -11.23
CA VAL A 38 -9.07 -1.72 -10.20
C VAL A 38 -8.68 -2.29 -8.83
N MET A 39 -9.12 -3.49 -8.50
CA MET A 39 -8.78 -4.17 -7.24
C MET A 39 -7.27 -4.47 -7.17
N MET A 40 -6.70 -5.11 -8.19
CA MET A 40 -5.26 -5.38 -8.30
C MET A 40 -4.43 -4.08 -8.28
N GLY A 41 -4.88 -3.06 -9.00
CA GLY A 41 -4.28 -1.73 -8.98
C GLY A 41 -4.36 -1.07 -7.61
N GLY A 42 -5.44 -1.32 -6.87
CA GLY A 42 -5.61 -0.92 -5.47
C GLY A 42 -4.53 -1.48 -4.57
N HIS A 43 -4.33 -2.81 -4.58
CA HIS A 43 -3.25 -3.49 -3.84
C HIS A 43 -1.88 -2.88 -4.15
N PHE A 44 -1.54 -2.77 -5.44
CA PHE A 44 -0.26 -2.20 -5.85
C PHE A 44 -0.09 -0.73 -5.39
N THR A 45 -1.09 0.12 -5.59
CA THR A 45 -0.97 1.57 -5.33
C THR A 45 -1.08 1.92 -3.85
N PHE A 46 -2.02 1.32 -3.12
CA PHE A 46 -2.24 1.62 -1.69
C PHE A 46 -1.03 1.24 -0.85
N PHE A 47 -0.42 0.10 -1.13
CA PHE A 47 0.77 -0.35 -0.39
C PHE A 47 2.04 0.36 -0.84
N GLY A 48 2.13 0.79 -2.11
CA GLY A 48 3.16 1.72 -2.58
C GLY A 48 3.14 3.05 -1.84
N VAL A 49 1.95 3.63 -1.65
CA VAL A 49 1.75 4.86 -0.85
C VAL A 49 2.08 4.61 0.62
N GLN A 50 1.59 3.50 1.20
CA GLN A 50 1.87 3.14 2.59
C GLN A 50 3.38 3.05 2.86
N ALA A 51 4.14 2.32 2.02
CA ALA A 51 5.59 2.20 2.14
C ALA A 51 6.30 3.54 1.99
N SER A 52 5.83 4.41 1.08
CA SER A 52 6.38 5.76 0.90
C SER A 52 6.17 6.63 2.13
N LEU A 53 4.98 6.60 2.75
CA LEU A 53 4.68 7.33 3.98
C LEU A 53 5.54 6.83 5.16
N LEU A 54 5.73 5.51 5.29
CA LEU A 54 6.64 4.92 6.27
C LEU A 54 8.09 5.41 6.07
N LYS A 55 8.57 5.42 4.82
CA LYS A 55 9.90 5.93 4.47
C LYS A 55 10.05 7.42 4.78
N LEU A 56 9.04 8.22 4.48
CA LEU A 56 9.03 9.66 4.77
C LEU A 56 8.94 9.93 6.28
N SER A 57 8.38 9.01 7.07
CA SER A 57 8.38 9.03 8.54
C SER A 57 9.72 8.62 9.19
N HIS A 58 10.79 8.54 8.38
CA HIS A 58 12.16 8.18 8.75
C HIS A 58 12.44 6.69 9.00
N LEU A 59 11.57 5.77 8.55
CA LEU A 59 11.96 4.36 8.51
C LEU A 59 12.97 4.10 7.39
N ASN A 60 13.82 3.09 7.57
CA ASN A 60 14.71 2.67 6.49
C ASN A 60 13.90 1.96 5.39
N THR A 61 14.50 1.80 4.21
CA THR A 61 13.80 1.26 3.03
C THR A 61 13.36 -0.19 3.25
N ALA A 62 14.23 -1.03 3.83
CA ALA A 62 13.92 -2.43 4.08
C ALA A 62 12.76 -2.57 5.07
N LEU A 63 12.78 -1.81 6.16
CA LEU A 63 11.72 -1.82 7.17
C LEU A 63 10.39 -1.29 6.62
N SER A 64 10.43 -0.30 5.72
CA SER A 64 9.22 0.22 5.07
C SER A 64 8.56 -0.84 4.17
N ILE A 65 9.37 -1.60 3.42
CA ILE A 65 8.89 -2.73 2.60
C ILE A 65 8.33 -3.84 3.49
N LEU A 66 9.10 -4.22 4.52
CA LEU A 66 8.72 -5.29 5.44
C LEU A 66 7.38 -5.00 6.11
N LEU A 67 7.21 -3.79 6.66
CA LEU A 67 5.96 -3.41 7.33
C LEU A 67 4.78 -3.35 6.36
N ALA A 68 4.97 -2.83 5.13
CA ALA A 68 3.90 -2.83 4.13
C ALA A 68 3.51 -4.26 3.72
N SER A 69 4.49 -5.13 3.48
CA SER A 69 4.26 -6.54 3.10
C SER A 69 3.61 -7.35 4.21
N LEU A 70 4.04 -7.18 5.47
CA LEU A 70 3.41 -7.83 6.63
C LEU A 70 1.99 -7.34 6.85
N TYR A 71 1.73 -6.05 6.61
CA TYR A 71 0.39 -5.50 6.70
C TYR A 71 -0.54 -6.07 5.60
N GLY A 72 -0.03 -6.27 4.38
CA GLY A 72 -0.77 -6.91 3.29
C GLY A 72 -1.07 -8.37 3.61
N LEU A 73 -0.08 -9.12 4.09
CA LEU A 73 -0.27 -10.50 4.56
C LEU A 73 -1.34 -10.59 5.66
N MET A 74 -1.32 -9.67 6.62
CA MET A 74 -2.33 -9.61 7.68
C MET A 74 -3.73 -9.37 7.11
N ILE A 75 -3.84 -8.51 6.10
CA ILE A 75 -5.11 -8.21 5.41
C ILE A 75 -5.66 -9.46 4.74
N GLU A 76 -4.84 -10.19 3.96
CA GLU A 76 -5.25 -11.43 3.31
C GLU A 76 -5.78 -12.46 4.32
N LEU A 77 -5.07 -12.62 5.45
CA LEU A 77 -5.48 -13.54 6.52
C LEU A 77 -6.82 -13.14 7.15
N VAL A 78 -7.08 -11.83 7.30
CA VAL A 78 -8.34 -11.32 7.84
C VAL A 78 -9.48 -11.48 6.83
N GLN A 79 -9.21 -11.30 5.54
CA GLN A 79 -10.20 -11.45 4.47
C GLN A 79 -10.79 -12.86 4.38
N LEU A 80 -10.07 -13.90 4.83
CA LEU A 80 -10.63 -15.25 4.97
C LEU A 80 -11.89 -15.30 5.86
N SER A 81 -12.05 -14.34 6.77
CA SER A 81 -13.21 -14.23 7.66
C SER A 81 -14.24 -13.19 7.20
N VAL A 82 -14.02 -12.52 6.06
CA VAL A 82 -14.89 -11.45 5.55
C VAL A 82 -15.80 -12.00 4.45
N PRO A 83 -17.14 -11.91 4.57
CA PRO A 83 -18.05 -12.42 3.56
C PRO A 83 -17.83 -11.78 2.18
N GLY A 84 -17.79 -12.62 1.14
CA GLY A 84 -17.57 -12.16 -0.24
C GLY A 84 -16.15 -11.69 -0.53
N ARG A 85 -15.20 -12.00 0.35
CA ARG A 85 -13.77 -11.83 0.11
C ARG A 85 -13.08 -13.19 0.02
N SER A 86 -11.95 -13.19 -0.67
CA SER A 86 -11.01 -14.29 -0.74
C SER A 86 -9.65 -13.78 -0.34
N ALA A 87 -8.82 -14.65 0.23
CA ALA A 87 -7.39 -14.38 0.31
C ALA A 87 -6.74 -14.86 -0.98
N ASP A 88 -5.97 -13.99 -1.64
CA ASP A 88 -5.21 -14.30 -2.84
C ASP A 88 -3.72 -13.98 -2.62
N PRO A 89 -2.81 -14.98 -2.67
CA PRO A 89 -1.37 -14.73 -2.62
C PRO A 89 -0.87 -13.73 -3.67
N LEU A 90 -1.57 -13.56 -4.80
CA LEU A 90 -1.23 -12.56 -5.81
C LEU A 90 -1.49 -11.12 -5.32
N ASP A 91 -2.53 -10.90 -4.51
CA ASP A 91 -2.83 -9.58 -3.95
C ASP A 91 -1.74 -9.17 -2.94
N TRP A 92 -1.31 -10.08 -2.07
CA TRP A 92 -0.15 -9.85 -1.19
C TRP A 92 1.17 -9.62 -1.97
N LEU A 93 1.36 -10.33 -3.09
CA LEU A 93 2.51 -10.09 -3.96
C LEU A 93 2.45 -8.67 -4.56
N LEU A 94 1.28 -8.23 -5.02
CA LEU A 94 1.07 -6.88 -5.55
C LEU A 94 1.30 -5.80 -4.49
N ASP A 95 0.87 -6.02 -3.25
CA ASP A 95 1.16 -5.13 -2.12
C ASP A 95 2.66 -4.91 -1.95
N THR A 96 3.42 -6.02 -1.98
CA THR A 96 4.86 -6.04 -1.80
C THR A 96 5.59 -5.39 -2.99
N LEU A 97 5.15 -5.69 -4.22
CA LEU A 97 5.70 -5.08 -5.43
C LEU A 97 5.41 -3.58 -5.50
N GLY A 98 4.21 -3.15 -5.09
CA GLY A 98 3.82 -1.76 -4.97
C GLY A 98 4.74 -0.99 -4.03
N ALA A 99 4.98 -1.55 -2.83
CA ALA A 99 5.92 -1.00 -1.86
C ALA A 99 7.33 -0.82 -2.44
N ILE A 100 7.85 -1.83 -3.13
CA ILE A 100 9.18 -1.79 -3.76
C ILE A 100 9.22 -0.71 -4.86
N ALA A 101 8.25 -0.71 -5.76
CA ALA A 101 8.20 0.18 -6.92
C ALA A 101 8.15 1.65 -6.50
N PHE A 102 7.26 2.01 -5.57
CA PHE A 102 7.10 3.39 -5.11
C PHE A 102 8.35 3.88 -4.36
N LEU A 103 9.00 3.03 -3.57
CA LEU A 103 10.26 3.40 -2.91
C LEU A 103 11.41 3.57 -3.90
N ALA A 104 11.45 2.78 -4.97
CA ALA A 104 12.41 2.96 -6.05
C ALA A 104 12.19 4.30 -6.77
N ILE A 105 10.94 4.65 -7.07
CA ILE A 105 10.54 5.96 -7.63
C ILE A 105 10.95 7.09 -6.69
N LEU A 106 10.60 7.00 -5.40
CA LEU A 106 10.93 8.00 -4.39
C LEU A 106 12.45 8.22 -4.28
N LYS A 107 13.24 7.14 -4.35
CA LYS A 107 14.71 7.23 -4.38
C LYS A 107 15.22 7.95 -5.62
N ARG A 108 14.66 7.66 -6.80
CA ARG A 108 15.01 8.33 -8.08
C ARG A 108 14.66 9.82 -8.04
N LEU A 109 13.49 10.19 -7.54
CA LEU A 109 13.06 11.59 -7.41
C LEU A 109 13.99 12.38 -6.47
N LYS A 110 14.36 11.81 -5.33
CA LYS A 110 15.32 12.44 -4.40
C LYS A 110 16.71 12.60 -5.03
N LEU A 111 17.14 11.63 -5.82
CA LEU A 111 18.40 11.70 -6.54
C LEU A 111 18.37 12.80 -7.60
N ALA A 112 17.31 12.86 -8.42
CA ALA A 112 17.13 13.91 -9.43
C ALA A 112 17.12 15.32 -8.82
N ASN A 113 16.40 15.50 -7.70
CA ASN A 113 16.35 16.79 -7.00
C ASN A 113 17.72 17.23 -6.44
N ARG A 114 18.62 16.29 -6.15
CA ARG A 114 20.00 16.60 -5.75
C ARG A 114 20.84 17.13 -6.92
N PHE A 115 20.57 16.70 -8.14
CA PHE A 115 21.29 17.12 -9.34
C PHE A 115 20.74 18.40 -9.98
N ILE A 116 19.44 18.68 -9.80
CA ILE A 116 18.76 19.85 -10.40
C ILE A 116 18.92 21.12 -9.55
N LYS A 117 19.29 21.02 -8.27
CA LYS A 117 19.71 22.17 -7.45
C LYS A 117 21.10 22.66 -7.92
N LEU A 118 21.12 23.38 -9.04
CA LEU A 118 22.18 24.30 -9.48
C LEU A 118 21.75 25.74 -9.16
#